data_AF-A0A5C3FHI2-F1
#
_entry.id   AF-A0A5C3FHI2-F1
#
_cell.length_a   1.000
_cell.length_b   1.000
_cell.length_c   1.000
_cell.angle_alpha   90.00
_cell.angle_beta   90.00
_cell.angle_gamma   90.00
#
_symmetry.space_group_name_H-M   'P 1'
#
loop_
_entity.id
_entity.type
_entity.pdbx_description
1 polymer ?
#
loop_
_entity_poly.entity_id
_entity_poly.type
_entity_poly.pdbx_seq_one_letter_code
_entity_poly.pdbx_strand_id
1 'polypeptide(L)'
;MHSAWWRSPVPFAGRTVLVVGNSSSGSDIARELAGYILRTLPEGDTATRDYIARCDRDPPRILHSYEKFDSPPPLDYDPRSTDSPDWTKRITVVPRIDHIEKMQGGGSRIVFEGGEIHDHVDTIIFGTGYAYDFPYLDQEAAPFDTHPLIPQPPSTPPQQVGGEMYEPPFRTSSKLTNLDDWSLFYAADASICVLGAPIRIVPMPLTHVQARIVAAAWSGHIDPHPHSALPSLDPSIPSTDPERWTSRSPAPKQGANSTTDLGYPSDTAYQNALLALLPKHLAFQGDDEETQVPETRSNEPVLAKSEGWSTMPTFRNQRRQDTKRLRRLLLGY
;
A
#
# COMPACT_ATOMS: atom_id res chain seq x y z
N MET A 1 19.40 3.64 0.81
CA MET A 1 18.46 4.21 -0.20
C MET A 1 17.04 3.79 0.17
N HIS A 2 16.01 4.62 -0.06
CA HIS A 2 14.61 4.21 0.06
C HIS A 2 14.02 3.75 -1.29
N SER A 3 12.97 2.93 -1.26
CA SER A 3 12.26 2.42 -2.44
C SER A 3 11.74 3.52 -3.37
N ALA A 4 11.50 4.73 -2.84
CA ALA A 4 11.14 5.93 -3.61
C ALA A 4 12.12 6.24 -4.77
N TRP A 5 13.39 5.89 -4.59
CA TRP A 5 14.45 6.12 -5.58
C TRP A 5 14.82 4.86 -6.38
N TRP A 6 14.13 3.73 -6.17
CA TRP A 6 14.35 2.53 -6.97
C TRP A 6 13.94 2.76 -8.42
N ARG A 7 14.82 2.41 -9.37
CA ARG A 7 14.54 2.53 -10.81
C ARG A 7 14.95 1.29 -11.59
N SER A 8 16.09 0.70 -11.24
CA SER A 8 16.70 -0.41 -11.96
C SER A 8 17.61 -1.20 -11.04
N PRO A 9 17.72 -2.54 -11.22
CA PRO A 9 18.68 -3.36 -10.52
C PRO A 9 20.09 -3.30 -11.12
N VAL A 10 20.26 -2.79 -12.35
CA VAL A 10 21.54 -2.76 -13.08
C VAL A 10 22.69 -2.11 -12.28
N PRO A 11 22.50 -0.96 -11.60
CA PRO A 11 23.57 -0.34 -10.81
C PRO A 11 24.08 -1.17 -9.62
N PHE A 12 23.33 -2.21 -9.23
CA PHE A 12 23.63 -3.08 -8.10
C PHE A 12 24.20 -4.44 -8.55
N ALA A 13 24.44 -4.63 -9.85
CA ALA A 13 25.03 -5.84 -10.38
C ALA A 13 26.37 -6.16 -9.69
N GLY A 14 26.50 -7.38 -9.17
CA GLY A 14 27.70 -7.86 -8.47
C GLY A 14 27.87 -7.34 -7.03
N ARG A 15 26.91 -6.57 -6.50
CA ARG A 15 26.91 -6.07 -5.12
C ARG A 15 26.10 -6.97 -4.19
N THR A 16 26.45 -6.95 -2.90
CA THR A 16 25.61 -7.49 -1.84
C THR A 16 24.59 -6.44 -1.42
N VAL A 17 23.32 -6.73 -1.64
CA VAL A 17 22.22 -5.80 -1.36
C VAL A 17 21.33 -6.35 -0.26
N LEU A 18 21.09 -5.53 0.78
CA LEU A 18 20.10 -5.79 1.82
C LEU A 18 18.83 -5.00 1.53
N VAL A 19 17.70 -5.69 1.33
CA VAL A 19 16.38 -5.09 1.24
C VAL A 19 15.70 -5.20 2.60
N VAL A 20 15.16 -4.10 3.13
CA VAL A 20 14.48 -4.04 4.44
C VAL A 20 13.00 -3.78 4.25
N GLY A 21 12.15 -4.68 4.77
CA GLY A 21 10.69 -4.63 4.61
C GLY A 21 10.20 -5.59 3.54
N ASN A 22 9.14 -6.34 3.82
CA ASN A 22 8.65 -7.47 3.01
C ASN A 22 7.18 -7.33 2.54
N SER A 23 6.69 -6.09 2.48
CA SER A 23 5.47 -5.77 1.74
C SER A 23 5.78 -5.57 0.24
N SER A 24 4.83 -5.07 -0.55
CA SER A 24 4.92 -5.01 -2.02
C SER A 24 6.24 -4.43 -2.54
N SER A 25 6.65 -3.25 -2.05
CA SER A 25 7.86 -2.58 -2.58
C SER A 25 9.14 -3.38 -2.31
N GLY A 26 9.32 -3.90 -1.10
CA GLY A 26 10.51 -4.68 -0.76
C GLY A 26 10.57 -6.01 -1.53
N SER A 27 9.43 -6.70 -1.62
CA SER A 27 9.33 -7.97 -2.36
C SER A 27 9.55 -7.80 -3.87
N ASP A 28 9.04 -6.74 -4.49
CA ASP A 28 9.29 -6.43 -5.90
C ASP A 28 10.75 -6.02 -6.16
N ILE A 29 11.36 -5.25 -5.27
CA ILE A 29 12.78 -4.87 -5.38
C ILE A 29 13.67 -6.11 -5.26
N ALA A 30 13.46 -6.97 -4.26
CA ALA A 30 14.22 -8.21 -4.10
C ALA A 30 14.07 -9.14 -5.31
N ARG A 31 12.86 -9.22 -5.89
CA ARG A 31 12.56 -9.98 -7.10
C ARG A 31 13.30 -9.44 -8.33
N GLU A 32 13.26 -8.13 -8.56
CA GLU A 32 13.98 -7.50 -9.68
C GLU A 32 15.50 -7.67 -9.52
N LEU A 33 16.03 -7.51 -8.31
CA LEU A 33 17.45 -7.79 -8.01
C LEU A 33 17.82 -9.23 -8.35
N ALA A 34 16.95 -10.21 -8.04
CA ALA A 34 17.18 -11.64 -8.32
C ALA A 34 17.18 -11.99 -9.82
N GLY A 35 16.87 -11.02 -10.68
CA GLY A 35 16.82 -11.20 -12.13
C GLY A 35 15.46 -11.67 -12.64
N TYR A 36 14.41 -11.65 -11.82
CA TYR A 36 13.05 -11.96 -12.28
C TYR A 36 12.28 -10.67 -12.58
N ILE A 37 12.47 -10.15 -13.79
CA ILE A 37 11.97 -8.82 -14.19
C ILE A 37 10.77 -8.99 -15.13
N LEU A 38 9.61 -8.43 -14.72
CA LEU A 38 8.34 -8.51 -15.47
C LEU A 38 8.06 -7.29 -16.36
N ARG A 39 8.94 -6.28 -16.33
CA ARG A 39 8.82 -5.02 -17.06
C ARG A 39 10.07 -4.75 -17.87
N THR A 40 9.99 -3.89 -18.87
CA THR A 40 11.19 -3.32 -19.49
C THR A 40 11.84 -2.33 -18.51
N LEU A 41 13.13 -2.48 -18.26
CA LEU A 41 13.90 -1.54 -17.45
C LEU A 41 14.06 -0.18 -18.19
N PRO A 42 14.30 0.93 -17.47
CA PRO A 42 14.51 2.24 -18.10
C PRO A 42 15.67 2.27 -19.10
N GLU A 43 16.67 1.40 -18.93
CA GLU A 43 17.80 1.20 -19.83
C GLU A 43 17.43 0.51 -21.15
N GLY A 44 16.19 0.00 -21.27
CA GLY A 44 15.66 -0.64 -22.48
C GLY A 44 15.65 -2.17 -22.45
N ASP A 45 15.05 -2.76 -23.49
CA ASP A 45 14.82 -4.20 -23.59
C ASP A 45 16.13 -5.01 -23.61
N THR A 46 17.13 -4.56 -24.38
CA THR A 46 18.45 -5.22 -24.44
C THR A 46 19.11 -5.27 -23.06
N ALA A 47 19.19 -4.14 -22.37
CA ALA A 47 19.78 -4.08 -21.02
C ALA A 47 19.00 -4.93 -20.00
N THR A 48 17.67 -5.00 -20.16
CA THR A 48 16.82 -5.88 -19.34
C THR A 48 17.21 -7.35 -19.53
N ARG A 49 17.28 -7.82 -20.78
CA ARG A 49 17.67 -9.21 -21.10
C ARG A 49 19.10 -9.51 -20.67
N ASP A 50 20.02 -8.58 -20.86
CA ASP A 50 21.42 -8.75 -20.46
C ASP A 50 21.57 -8.88 -18.94
N TYR A 51 20.82 -8.10 -18.17
CA TYR A 51 20.81 -8.21 -16.70
C TYR A 51 20.27 -9.57 -16.24
N ILE A 52 19.15 -10.02 -16.81
CA ILE A 52 18.56 -11.34 -16.50
C ILE A 52 19.59 -12.44 -16.78
N ALA A 53 20.17 -12.45 -17.98
CA ALA A 53 21.17 -13.44 -18.37
C ALA A 53 22.45 -13.38 -17.52
N ARG A 54 22.81 -12.18 -17.01
CA ARG A 54 23.91 -12.03 -16.05
C ARG A 54 23.58 -12.73 -14.73
N CYS A 55 22.39 -12.52 -14.18
CA CYS A 55 21.99 -13.16 -12.92
C CYS A 55 21.98 -14.70 -13.00
N ASP A 56 21.79 -15.27 -14.19
CA ASP A 56 21.89 -16.73 -14.39
C ASP A 56 23.34 -17.22 -14.36
N ARG A 57 24.30 -16.42 -14.84
CA ARG A 57 25.73 -16.76 -14.89
C ARG A 57 26.46 -16.43 -13.59
N ASP A 58 26.11 -15.31 -12.97
CA ASP A 58 26.71 -14.75 -11.77
C ASP A 58 25.57 -14.30 -10.82
N PRO A 59 25.04 -15.22 -9.99
CA PRO A 59 23.90 -14.95 -9.13
C PRO A 59 24.14 -13.79 -8.17
N PRO A 60 23.17 -12.87 -8.03
CA PRO A 60 23.27 -11.74 -7.12
C PRO A 60 23.24 -12.19 -5.66
N ARG A 61 23.84 -11.40 -4.77
CA ARG A 61 23.86 -11.64 -3.32
C ARG A 61 22.80 -10.75 -2.66
N ILE A 62 21.63 -11.32 -2.39
CA ILE A 62 20.48 -10.56 -1.89
C ILE A 62 20.10 -11.04 -0.51
N LEU A 63 20.13 -10.12 0.45
CA LEU A 63 19.55 -10.31 1.78
C LEU A 63 18.20 -9.61 1.82
N HIS A 64 17.18 -10.22 2.41
CA HIS A 64 15.84 -9.62 2.55
C HIS A 64 15.37 -9.73 3.99
N SER A 65 15.40 -8.60 4.71
CA SER A 65 15.06 -8.51 6.14
C SER A 65 13.55 -8.42 6.36
N TYR A 66 13.03 -9.34 7.18
CA TYR A 66 11.61 -9.47 7.51
C TYR A 66 11.36 -9.03 8.96
N GLU A 67 10.37 -8.15 9.17
CA GLU A 67 9.96 -7.72 10.52
C GLU A 67 9.43 -8.90 11.35
N LYS A 68 8.60 -9.74 10.73
CA LYS A 68 8.08 -10.97 11.33
C LYS A 68 8.77 -12.16 10.68
N PHE A 69 10.00 -12.44 11.10
CA PHE A 69 10.85 -13.46 10.49
C PHE A 69 10.10 -14.80 10.36
N ASP A 70 9.59 -15.39 11.43
CA ASP A 70 8.96 -16.73 11.37
C ASP A 70 7.60 -16.78 10.66
N SER A 71 7.00 -15.62 10.34
CA SER A 71 5.72 -15.58 9.64
C SER A 71 5.91 -15.73 8.13
N PRO A 72 4.95 -16.34 7.42
CA PRO A 72 4.87 -16.20 5.97
C PRO A 72 4.84 -14.72 5.57
N PRO A 73 5.49 -14.33 4.46
CA PRO A 73 5.43 -12.95 4.00
C PRO A 73 3.98 -12.58 3.66
N PRO A 74 3.59 -11.32 3.88
CA PRO A 74 2.22 -10.87 3.64
C PRO A 74 1.83 -10.96 2.15
N LEU A 75 2.80 -10.93 1.24
CA LEU A 75 2.59 -10.90 -0.21
C LEU A 75 3.66 -11.69 -0.99
N ASP A 76 3.32 -12.01 -2.24
CA ASP A 76 4.18 -12.43 -3.35
C ASP A 76 4.74 -13.85 -3.31
N TYR A 77 5.88 -14.03 -2.65
CA TYR A 77 6.63 -15.26 -2.62
C TYR A 77 7.41 -15.36 -1.31
N ASP A 78 7.61 -16.60 -0.85
CA ASP A 78 8.51 -16.87 0.27
C ASP A 78 9.72 -17.65 -0.27
N PRO A 79 10.92 -17.05 -0.35
CA PRO A 79 12.14 -17.74 -0.77
C PRO A 79 12.44 -19.01 0.03
N ARG A 80 11.95 -19.08 1.27
CA ARG A 80 12.16 -20.21 2.18
C ARG A 80 11.23 -21.39 1.89
N SER A 81 10.14 -21.16 1.17
CA SER A 81 9.18 -22.21 0.83
C SER A 81 9.78 -23.22 -0.16
N THR A 82 9.42 -24.50 -0.04
CA THR A 82 9.80 -25.52 -1.03
C THR A 82 9.13 -25.29 -2.39
N ASP A 83 7.94 -24.71 -2.39
CA ASP A 83 7.11 -24.52 -3.58
C ASP A 83 7.41 -23.19 -4.30
N SER A 84 8.45 -22.48 -3.87
CA SER A 84 8.86 -21.20 -4.45
C SER A 84 9.63 -21.41 -5.76
N PRO A 85 9.39 -20.60 -6.82
CA PRO A 85 10.13 -20.69 -8.08
C PRO A 85 11.65 -20.56 -7.90
N ASP A 86 12.43 -21.18 -8.79
CA ASP A 86 13.91 -21.27 -8.66
C ASP A 86 14.61 -19.93 -8.49
N TRP A 87 14.13 -18.88 -9.18
CA TRP A 87 14.73 -17.54 -9.09
C TRP A 87 14.71 -16.98 -7.65
N THR A 88 13.75 -17.39 -6.83
CA THR A 88 13.63 -16.94 -5.42
C THR A 88 14.78 -17.47 -4.57
N LYS A 89 15.43 -18.57 -4.96
CA LYS A 89 16.56 -19.16 -4.23
C LYS A 89 17.82 -18.31 -4.24
N ARG A 90 17.84 -17.25 -5.04
CA ARG A 90 18.88 -16.21 -5.04
C ARG A 90 18.72 -15.20 -3.89
N ILE A 91 17.64 -15.29 -3.13
CA ILE A 91 17.30 -14.37 -2.04
C ILE A 91 17.42 -15.11 -0.71
N THR A 92 18.25 -14.59 0.18
CA THR A 92 18.38 -15.07 1.55
C THR A 92 17.51 -14.20 2.46
N VAL A 93 16.49 -14.80 3.07
CA VAL A 93 15.66 -14.11 4.07
C VAL A 93 16.42 -14.05 5.39
N VAL A 94 16.49 -12.86 5.99
CA VAL A 94 17.16 -12.60 7.27
C VAL A 94 16.20 -11.94 8.26
N PRO A 95 16.46 -12.01 9.58
CA PRO A 95 15.62 -11.35 10.59
C PRO A 95 15.65 -9.82 10.51
N ARG A 96 15.00 -9.15 11.46
CA ARG A 96 15.09 -7.70 11.64
C ARG A 96 16.54 -7.29 11.96
N ILE A 97 16.94 -6.12 11.47
CA ILE A 97 18.22 -5.51 11.89
C ILE A 97 18.10 -5.11 13.36
N ASP A 98 19.04 -5.57 14.17
CA ASP A 98 19.17 -5.12 15.56
C ASP A 98 19.93 -3.79 15.61
N HIS A 99 21.16 -3.77 15.07
CA HIS A 99 21.95 -2.54 14.94
C HIS A 99 23.04 -2.66 13.85
N ILE A 100 23.68 -1.54 13.54
CA ILE A 100 24.80 -1.47 12.61
C ILE A 100 26.03 -0.94 13.35
N GLU A 101 27.11 -1.73 13.35
CA GLU A 101 28.38 -1.38 13.97
C GLU A 101 29.35 -0.84 12.92
N LYS A 102 30.18 0.15 13.29
CA LYS A 102 31.33 0.56 12.47
C LYS A 102 32.50 -0.37 12.74
N MET A 103 33.11 -0.89 11.68
CA MET A 103 34.25 -1.81 11.82
C MET A 103 35.58 -1.05 11.95
N GLN A 104 36.50 -1.58 12.76
CA GLN A 104 37.88 -1.09 12.81
C GLN A 104 38.55 -1.32 11.43
N GLY A 105 39.07 -0.25 10.82
CA GLY A 105 39.63 -0.30 9.46
C GLY A 105 38.67 0.14 8.34
N GLY A 106 37.44 0.56 8.69
CA GLY A 106 36.44 1.05 7.75
C GLY A 106 35.41 -0.01 7.37
N GLY A 107 34.24 0.44 6.89
CA GLY A 107 33.09 -0.43 6.63
C GLY A 107 32.10 -0.54 7.79
N SER A 108 31.07 -1.35 7.59
CA SER A 108 29.98 -1.53 8.54
C SER A 108 29.60 -3.00 8.65
N ARG A 109 29.34 -3.42 9.88
CA ARG A 109 28.82 -4.73 10.24
C ARG A 109 27.33 -4.57 10.57
N ILE A 110 26.49 -5.36 9.92
CA ILE A 110 25.06 -5.40 10.22
C ILE A 110 24.81 -6.60 11.14
N VAL A 111 24.25 -6.33 12.32
CA VAL A 111 23.83 -7.34 13.29
C VAL A 111 22.32 -7.47 13.23
N PHE A 112 21.84 -8.69 13.05
CA PHE A 112 20.42 -9.02 13.00
C PHE A 112 19.97 -9.65 14.31
N GLU A 113 18.67 -9.60 14.58
CA GLU A 113 18.08 -10.31 15.71
C GLU A 113 18.42 -11.81 15.64
N GLY A 114 18.71 -12.41 16.79
CA GLY A 114 19.21 -13.78 16.87
C GLY A 114 20.72 -13.91 16.65
N GLY A 115 21.43 -12.81 16.38
CA GLY A 115 22.90 -12.76 16.35
C GLY A 115 23.53 -13.12 15.00
N GLU A 116 22.75 -13.20 13.91
CA GLU A 116 23.30 -13.28 12.56
C GLU A 116 24.02 -11.98 12.19
N ILE A 117 25.15 -12.07 11.48
CA ILE A 117 26.04 -10.94 11.20
C ILE A 117 26.47 -10.94 9.73
N HIS A 118 26.48 -9.76 9.10
CA HIS A 118 27.02 -9.55 7.75
C HIS A 118 27.94 -8.32 7.67
N ASP A 119 29.21 -8.53 7.28
CA ASP A 119 30.28 -7.51 7.29
C ASP A 119 30.49 -6.79 5.94
N HIS A 120 29.81 -7.24 4.87
CA HIS A 120 30.05 -6.80 3.49
C HIS A 120 28.75 -6.54 2.72
N VAL A 121 27.89 -5.68 3.27
CA VAL A 121 26.68 -5.20 2.58
C VAL A 121 26.99 -3.86 1.90
N ASP A 122 26.99 -3.86 0.57
CA ASP A 122 27.32 -2.68 -0.22
C ASP A 122 26.19 -1.65 -0.25
N THR A 123 24.94 -2.09 -0.10
CA THR A 123 23.77 -1.21 -0.15
C THR A 123 22.61 -1.74 0.68
N ILE A 124 22.01 -0.86 1.48
CA ILE A 124 20.72 -1.09 2.14
C ILE A 124 19.62 -0.35 1.38
N ILE A 125 18.56 -1.06 1.02
CA ILE A 125 17.36 -0.52 0.35
C ILE A 125 16.16 -0.68 1.28
N PHE A 126 15.62 0.43 1.77
CA PHE A 126 14.45 0.47 2.63
C PHE A 126 13.16 0.42 1.78
N GLY A 127 12.45 -0.70 1.83
CA GLY A 127 11.10 -0.90 1.32
C GLY A 127 10.05 -0.76 2.42
N THR A 128 10.22 0.23 3.30
CA THR A 128 9.51 0.37 4.59
C THR A 128 8.24 1.23 4.52
N GLY A 129 7.78 1.58 3.31
CA GLY A 129 6.56 2.34 3.10
C GLY A 129 6.76 3.85 3.19
N TYR A 130 5.67 4.57 3.40
CA TYR A 130 5.63 6.03 3.43
C TYR A 130 4.79 6.49 4.62
N ALA A 131 4.96 7.76 4.99
CA ALA A 131 4.06 8.44 5.90
C ALA A 131 3.25 9.49 5.15
N TYR A 132 2.06 9.78 5.66
CA TYR A 132 1.28 10.94 5.25
C TYR A 132 1.99 12.21 5.70
N ASP A 133 2.04 13.17 4.79
CA ASP A 133 2.54 14.51 5.02
C ASP A 133 1.68 15.52 4.23
N PHE A 134 1.37 16.63 4.87
CA PHE A 134 0.66 17.76 4.31
C PHE A 134 1.43 19.02 4.69
N PRO A 135 2.56 19.31 4.03
CA PRO A 135 3.47 20.38 4.46
C PRO A 135 2.87 21.78 4.33
N TYR A 136 1.70 21.88 3.70
CA TYR A 136 0.90 23.10 3.53
C TYR A 136 -0.26 23.21 4.55
N LEU A 137 -0.47 22.21 5.41
CA LEU A 137 -1.46 22.24 6.49
C LEU A 137 -0.74 22.27 7.84
N ASP A 138 -0.74 23.45 8.46
CA ASP A 138 -0.21 23.63 9.80
C ASP A 138 -1.06 22.82 10.82
N GLN A 139 -0.48 21.76 11.36
CA GLN A 139 -1.13 20.90 12.35
C GLN A 139 -1.22 21.54 13.75
N GLU A 140 -0.70 22.76 13.92
CA GLU A 140 -0.79 23.57 15.14
C GLU A 140 -1.79 24.72 15.01
N ALA A 141 -2.37 24.92 13.82
CA ALA A 141 -3.42 25.90 13.58
C ALA A 141 -4.81 25.26 13.69
N ALA A 142 -5.79 26.01 14.18
CA ALA A 142 -7.18 25.58 14.20
C ALA A 142 -7.70 25.32 12.77
N PRO A 143 -8.50 24.26 12.53
CA PRO A 143 -8.99 23.27 13.51
C PRO A 143 -8.07 22.06 13.75
N PHE A 144 -6.90 21.99 13.10
CA PHE A 144 -5.98 20.85 13.19
C PHE A 144 -5.26 20.73 14.54
N ASP A 145 -5.14 21.83 15.29
CA ASP A 145 -4.61 21.87 16.65
C ASP A 145 -5.36 20.94 17.62
N THR A 146 -6.68 20.84 17.46
CA THR A 146 -7.60 20.04 18.27
C THR A 146 -8.08 18.78 17.56
N HIS A 147 -8.15 18.83 16.22
CA HIS A 147 -8.59 17.72 15.36
C HIS A 147 -7.55 17.45 14.26
N PRO A 148 -6.34 16.97 14.60
CA PRO A 148 -5.26 16.84 13.63
C PRO A 148 -5.58 15.81 12.55
N LEU A 149 -5.26 16.13 11.29
CA LEU A 149 -5.30 15.16 10.19
C LEU A 149 -4.11 14.21 10.28
N ILE A 150 -2.94 14.73 10.64
CA ILE A 150 -1.75 13.93 10.92
C ILE A 150 -1.65 13.82 12.45
N PRO A 151 -1.96 12.66 13.05
CA PRO A 151 -1.88 12.52 14.49
C PRO A 151 -0.45 12.70 14.97
N GLN A 152 -0.31 13.19 16.21
CA GLN A 152 0.99 13.13 16.88
C GLN A 152 1.48 11.68 16.90
N PRO A 153 2.80 11.44 16.79
CA PRO A 153 3.34 10.12 17.01
C PRO A 153 2.82 9.62 18.37
N PRO A 154 2.48 8.33 18.52
CA PRO A 154 2.28 7.79 19.85
C PRO A 154 3.51 8.18 20.67
N SER A 155 3.29 8.55 21.94
CA SER A 155 4.33 8.85 22.93
C SER A 155 5.16 7.59 23.20
N THR A 156 5.87 7.16 22.18
CA THR A 156 6.96 6.19 22.24
C THR A 156 8.05 6.90 23.02
N PRO A 157 8.72 6.25 23.97
CA PRO A 157 9.93 6.80 24.55
C PRO A 157 10.82 7.28 23.40
N PRO A 158 11.45 8.46 23.52
CA PRO A 158 12.35 8.96 22.48
C PRO A 158 13.28 7.83 22.06
N GLN A 159 13.28 7.46 20.78
CA GLN A 159 14.22 6.45 20.31
C GLN A 159 15.62 7.01 20.55
N GLN A 160 16.37 6.37 21.44
CA GLN A 160 17.75 6.75 21.68
C GLN A 160 18.61 6.18 20.55
N VAL A 161 19.16 7.05 19.71
CA VAL A 161 20.14 6.66 18.70
C VAL A 161 21.50 7.10 19.20
N GLY A 162 22.33 6.15 19.63
CA GLY A 162 23.66 6.45 20.19
C GLY A 162 23.64 7.24 21.50
N GLY A 163 22.54 7.18 22.27
CA GLY A 163 22.36 7.90 23.54
C GLY A 163 21.68 9.27 23.41
N GLU A 164 21.44 9.76 22.19
CA GLU A 164 20.69 11.00 21.94
C GLU A 164 19.21 10.70 21.62
N MET A 165 18.31 11.56 22.09
CA MET A 165 16.89 11.46 21.75
C MET A 165 16.70 11.83 20.28
N TYR A 166 16.19 10.90 19.48
CA TYR A 166 15.77 11.18 18.11
C TYR A 166 14.38 11.81 18.13
N GLU A 167 14.30 13.08 17.74
CA GLU A 167 13.05 13.76 17.43
C GLU A 167 12.91 13.87 15.91
N PRO A 168 11.87 13.27 15.30
CA PRO A 168 11.65 13.40 13.86
C PRO A 168 11.46 14.88 13.49
N PRO A 169 12.08 15.36 12.40
CA PRO A 169 12.03 16.78 12.04
C PRO A 169 10.63 17.28 11.66
N PHE A 170 9.69 16.36 11.38
CA PHE A 170 8.31 16.67 11.03
C PHE A 170 7.36 15.64 11.65
N ARG A 171 6.12 16.06 11.89
CA ARG A 171 5.04 15.15 12.30
C ARG A 171 4.70 14.24 11.12
N THR A 172 5.00 12.95 11.23
CA THR A 172 4.68 11.96 10.20
C THR A 172 3.89 10.81 10.79
N SER A 173 2.86 10.35 10.08
CA SER A 173 2.04 9.21 10.51
C SER A 173 1.75 8.28 9.33
N SER A 174 1.69 6.98 9.57
CA SER A 174 1.25 5.98 8.56
C SER A 174 -0.26 5.97 8.33
N LYS A 175 -1.01 6.81 9.07
CA LYS A 175 -2.46 6.95 9.00
C LYS A 175 -2.89 8.40 9.19
N LEU A 176 -4.02 8.79 8.60
CA LEU A 176 -4.67 10.06 8.94
C LEU A 176 -5.68 9.84 10.06
N THR A 177 -6.00 10.89 10.79
CA THR A 177 -7.06 10.92 11.80
C THR A 177 -8.12 11.97 11.50
N ASN A 178 -9.25 11.92 12.21
CA ASN A 178 -10.32 12.92 12.11
C ASN A 178 -10.92 13.06 10.71
N LEU A 179 -10.89 11.98 9.92
CA LEU A 179 -11.78 11.83 8.77
C LEU A 179 -13.13 11.25 9.24
N ASP A 180 -14.16 11.41 8.45
CA ASP A 180 -15.48 10.81 8.70
C ASP A 180 -15.44 9.27 8.62
N ASP A 181 -16.59 8.62 8.88
CA ASP A 181 -16.68 7.16 8.91
C ASP A 181 -16.30 6.49 7.58
N TRP A 182 -16.32 7.27 6.49
CA TRP A 182 -15.96 6.90 5.13
C TRP A 182 -14.48 7.15 4.81
N SER A 183 -13.69 7.67 5.75
CA SER A 183 -12.30 8.10 5.51
C SER A 183 -12.18 9.03 4.29
N LEU A 184 -13.12 9.96 4.13
CA LEU A 184 -13.22 10.82 2.96
C LEU A 184 -13.24 12.30 3.34
N PHE A 185 -14.23 12.74 4.11
CA PHE A 185 -14.34 14.14 4.53
C PHE A 185 -13.63 14.36 5.85
N TYR A 186 -13.09 15.55 6.05
CA TYR A 186 -12.56 15.95 7.34
C TYR A 186 -13.72 16.19 8.31
N ALA A 187 -13.72 15.48 9.44
CA ALA A 187 -14.88 15.39 10.33
C ALA A 187 -15.23 16.74 11.00
N ALA A 188 -14.24 17.62 11.22
CA ALA A 188 -14.49 18.93 11.82
C ALA A 188 -14.95 19.99 10.80
N ASP A 189 -14.65 19.80 9.50
CA ASP A 189 -15.07 20.69 8.42
C ASP A 189 -15.15 19.93 7.07
N ALA A 190 -16.37 19.62 6.63
CA ALA A 190 -16.61 18.84 5.41
C ALA A 190 -16.34 19.62 4.11
N SER A 191 -15.90 20.89 4.17
CA SER A 191 -15.32 21.59 3.02
C SER A 191 -13.91 21.07 2.66
N ILE A 192 -13.32 20.26 3.54
CA ILE A 192 -12.04 19.58 3.32
C ILE A 192 -12.29 18.07 3.13
N CYS A 193 -11.64 17.47 2.14
CA CYS A 193 -11.64 16.02 1.94
C CYS A 193 -10.25 15.52 1.54
N VAL A 194 -9.98 14.23 1.78
CA VAL A 194 -8.76 13.55 1.32
C VAL A 194 -9.14 12.38 0.44
N LEU A 195 -8.88 12.51 -0.86
CA LEU A 195 -9.06 11.42 -1.81
C LEU A 195 -7.93 10.39 -1.68
N GLY A 196 -8.27 9.11 -1.75
CA GLY A 196 -7.31 8.01 -1.76
C GLY A 196 -6.66 7.71 -0.41
N ALA A 197 -7.21 8.22 0.69
CA ALA A 197 -6.70 7.98 2.03
C ALA A 197 -6.77 6.50 2.51
N PRO A 198 -7.78 5.69 2.12
CA PRO A 198 -7.79 4.27 2.49
C PRO A 198 -6.69 3.47 1.79
N ILE A 199 -6.20 2.42 2.46
CA ILE A 199 -5.13 1.55 1.93
C ILE A 199 -5.64 0.18 1.47
N ARG A 200 -4.79 -0.57 0.74
CA ARG A 200 -5.11 -1.87 0.13
C ARG A 200 -6.28 -1.82 -0.88
N ILE A 201 -6.35 -0.72 -1.60
CA ILE A 201 -7.36 -0.38 -2.60
C ILE A 201 -6.87 -0.59 -4.03
N VAL A 202 -7.75 -0.42 -5.02
CA VAL A 202 -7.36 -0.10 -6.39
C VAL A 202 -7.45 1.44 -6.56
N PRO A 203 -6.33 2.17 -6.70
CA PRO A 203 -6.33 3.62 -6.52
C PRO A 203 -7.24 4.39 -7.46
N MET A 204 -7.15 4.15 -8.78
CA MET A 204 -7.87 4.97 -9.77
C MET A 204 -9.39 4.81 -9.68
N PRO A 205 -9.97 3.60 -9.64
CA PRO A 205 -11.41 3.44 -9.50
C PRO A 205 -11.95 4.03 -8.19
N LEU A 206 -11.27 3.77 -7.07
CA LEU A 206 -11.74 4.24 -5.77
C LEU A 206 -11.70 5.77 -5.68
N THR A 207 -10.60 6.40 -6.08
CA THR A 207 -10.49 7.87 -6.06
C THR A 207 -11.46 8.52 -7.04
N HIS A 208 -11.78 7.87 -8.16
CA HIS A 208 -12.82 8.33 -9.07
C HIS A 208 -14.20 8.31 -8.41
N VAL A 209 -14.58 7.20 -7.75
CA VAL A 209 -15.85 7.12 -7.00
C VAL A 209 -15.90 8.19 -5.91
N GLN A 210 -14.84 8.31 -5.10
CA GLN A 210 -14.77 9.33 -4.05
C GLN A 210 -14.91 10.75 -4.62
N ALA A 211 -14.21 11.08 -5.71
CA ALA A 211 -14.30 12.41 -6.33
C ALA A 211 -15.72 12.75 -6.80
N ARG A 212 -16.47 11.76 -7.33
CA ARG A 212 -17.87 11.94 -7.72
C ARG A 212 -18.77 12.22 -6.53
N ILE A 213 -18.58 11.50 -5.43
CA ILE A 213 -19.35 11.73 -4.19
C ILE A 213 -19.04 13.09 -3.61
N VAL A 214 -17.77 13.49 -3.56
CA VAL A 214 -17.36 14.83 -3.12
C VAL A 214 -18.01 15.90 -4.00
N ALA A 215 -17.95 15.76 -5.33
CA ALA A 215 -18.57 16.70 -6.24
C ALA A 215 -20.10 16.78 -6.05
N ALA A 216 -20.78 15.65 -5.89
CA ALA A 216 -22.22 15.60 -5.67
C ALA A 216 -22.61 16.21 -4.31
N ALA A 217 -21.85 15.96 -3.25
CA ALA A 217 -22.08 16.57 -1.94
C ALA A 217 -21.87 18.09 -1.97
N TRP A 218 -20.76 18.57 -2.53
CA TRP A 218 -20.46 20.00 -2.58
C TRP A 218 -21.33 20.80 -3.55
N SER A 219 -21.97 20.14 -4.53
CA SER A 219 -22.96 20.76 -5.42
C SER A 219 -24.40 20.69 -4.88
N GLY A 220 -24.60 20.13 -3.68
CA GLY A 220 -25.92 20.01 -3.07
C GLY A 220 -26.80 18.93 -3.68
N HIS A 221 -26.22 17.97 -4.40
CA HIS A 221 -26.94 16.79 -4.91
C HIS A 221 -27.02 15.65 -3.88
N ILE A 222 -26.19 15.68 -2.83
CA ILE A 222 -26.30 14.80 -1.66
C ILE A 222 -26.60 15.72 -0.47
N ASP A 223 -27.69 15.43 0.25
CA ASP A 223 -28.07 16.21 1.42
C ASP A 223 -27.00 16.08 2.52
N PRO A 224 -26.56 17.19 3.13
CA PRO A 224 -25.57 17.14 4.20
C PRO A 224 -26.11 16.38 5.41
N HIS A 225 -25.26 15.60 6.06
CA HIS A 225 -25.62 14.87 7.27
C HIS A 225 -25.25 15.69 8.52
N PRO A 226 -25.91 15.51 9.68
CA PRO A 226 -25.67 16.34 10.86
C PRO A 226 -24.22 16.39 11.39
N HIS A 227 -23.36 15.44 11.00
CA HIS A 227 -22.01 15.26 11.55
C HIS A 227 -20.91 15.14 10.49
N SER A 228 -21.24 15.14 9.21
CA SER A 228 -20.32 15.07 8.06
C SER A 228 -21.09 15.40 6.77
N ALA A 229 -20.43 15.42 5.61
CA ALA A 229 -21.11 15.41 4.32
C ALA A 229 -21.86 14.10 4.03
N LEU A 230 -21.53 12.99 4.70
CA LEU A 230 -22.11 11.66 4.45
C LEU A 230 -22.77 11.03 5.69
N PRO A 231 -23.68 10.04 5.51
CA PRO A 231 -24.31 9.33 6.63
C PRO A 231 -23.30 8.63 7.54
N SER A 232 -23.59 8.63 8.84
CA SER A 232 -22.80 7.89 9.84
C SER A 232 -22.96 6.38 9.69
N LEU A 233 -21.85 5.66 9.82
CA LEU A 233 -21.78 4.20 9.74
C LEU A 233 -21.63 3.61 11.15
N ASP A 234 -21.97 2.32 11.31
CA ASP A 234 -21.74 1.63 12.58
C ASP A 234 -20.23 1.48 12.83
N PRO A 235 -19.68 2.15 13.87
CA PRO A 235 -18.25 2.11 14.12
C PRO A 235 -17.77 0.80 14.74
N SER A 236 -18.69 -0.05 15.23
CA SER A 236 -18.38 -1.36 15.81
C SER A 236 -18.02 -2.40 14.75
N ILE A 237 -18.47 -2.20 13.51
CA ILE A 237 -18.17 -3.10 12.39
C ILE A 237 -16.80 -2.74 11.80
N PRO A 238 -15.82 -3.66 11.71
CA PRO A 238 -14.49 -3.37 11.18
C PRO A 238 -14.51 -2.84 9.74
N SER A 239 -13.55 -1.99 9.36
CA SER A 239 -13.45 -1.47 7.98
C SER A 239 -13.11 -2.51 6.93
N THR A 240 -12.64 -3.69 7.35
CA THR A 240 -12.39 -4.84 6.47
C THR A 240 -13.64 -5.70 6.25
N ASP A 241 -14.74 -5.40 6.95
CA ASP A 241 -16.01 -6.08 6.81
C ASP A 241 -16.92 -5.32 5.83
N PRO A 242 -17.36 -5.95 4.73
CA PRO A 242 -18.27 -5.35 3.76
C PRO A 242 -19.57 -4.79 4.36
N GLU A 243 -20.10 -5.40 5.42
CA GLU A 243 -21.38 -4.99 6.02
C GLU A 243 -21.31 -3.59 6.64
N ARG A 244 -20.09 -3.12 6.99
CA ARG A 244 -19.88 -1.77 7.51
C ARG A 244 -20.44 -0.71 6.58
N TRP A 245 -20.27 -0.85 5.28
CA TRP A 245 -20.52 0.23 4.33
C TRP A 245 -21.99 0.47 4.03
N THR A 246 -22.84 -0.53 4.27
CA THR A 246 -24.30 -0.41 4.20
C THR A 246 -24.95 -0.19 5.56
N SER A 247 -24.19 -0.34 6.66
CA SER A 247 -24.65 -0.04 8.02
C SER A 247 -25.03 1.43 8.18
N ARG A 248 -25.81 1.73 9.22
CA ARG A 248 -26.17 3.10 9.59
C ARG A 248 -26.13 3.22 11.10
N SER A 249 -25.64 4.36 11.58
CA SER A 249 -25.66 4.70 13.00
C SER A 249 -26.38 6.03 13.20
N PRO A 250 -27.22 6.17 14.23
CA PRO A 250 -27.84 7.46 14.57
C PRO A 250 -26.84 8.47 15.13
N ALA A 251 -25.66 8.02 15.56
CA ALA A 251 -24.59 8.87 16.10
C ALA A 251 -23.24 8.49 15.47
N PRO A 252 -22.34 9.46 15.23
CA PRO A 252 -21.00 9.17 14.75
C PRO A 252 -20.19 8.46 15.83
N LYS A 253 -19.07 7.85 15.43
CA LYS A 253 -18.11 7.28 16.37
C LYS A 253 -17.66 8.32 17.39
N GLN A 254 -17.56 7.91 18.67
CA GLN A 254 -16.89 8.72 19.68
C GLN A 254 -15.36 8.63 19.52
N GLY A 255 -14.70 9.79 19.49
CA GLY A 255 -13.26 9.91 19.32
C GLY A 255 -12.80 9.92 17.85
N ALA A 256 -11.51 10.18 17.64
CA ALA A 256 -10.97 10.33 16.29
C ALA A 256 -11.00 8.99 15.51
N ASN A 257 -11.58 9.04 14.31
CA ASN A 257 -11.38 7.98 13.32
C ASN A 257 -9.94 7.96 12.84
N SER A 258 -9.48 6.80 12.36
CA SER A 258 -8.23 6.64 11.62
C SER A 258 -8.53 6.17 10.20
N THR A 259 -7.68 6.49 9.24
CA THR A 259 -7.81 5.98 7.86
C THR A 259 -7.93 4.48 7.83
N THR A 260 -8.86 4.01 7.00
CA THR A 260 -9.26 2.61 6.95
C THR A 260 -8.33 1.75 6.11
N ASP A 261 -8.07 0.54 6.61
CA ASP A 261 -7.66 -0.57 5.76
C ASP A 261 -8.94 -1.23 5.22
N LEU A 262 -9.09 -1.23 3.90
CA LEU A 262 -10.24 -1.83 3.23
C LEU A 262 -9.93 -3.28 2.88
N GLY A 263 -9.08 -3.47 1.86
CA GLY A 263 -8.88 -4.77 1.25
C GLY A 263 -10.13 -5.34 0.58
N TYR A 264 -9.96 -6.33 -0.30
CA TYR A 264 -11.10 -7.06 -0.88
C TYR A 264 -11.72 -8.02 0.16
N PRO A 265 -13.06 -8.13 0.26
CA PRO A 265 -14.10 -7.50 -0.58
C PRO A 265 -14.61 -6.12 -0.11
N SER A 266 -14.05 -5.60 0.97
CA SER A 266 -14.48 -4.34 1.59
C SER A 266 -14.27 -3.10 0.72
N ASP A 267 -13.20 -3.06 -0.09
CA ASP A 267 -12.93 -1.96 -1.02
C ASP A 267 -14.00 -1.83 -2.11
N THR A 268 -14.54 -2.95 -2.60
CA THR A 268 -15.69 -2.97 -3.51
C THR A 268 -16.95 -2.53 -2.78
N ALA A 269 -17.22 -3.07 -1.59
CA ALA A 269 -18.40 -2.73 -0.82
C ALA A 269 -18.45 -1.23 -0.47
N TYR A 270 -17.30 -0.65 -0.11
CA TYR A 270 -17.09 0.79 0.08
C TYR A 270 -17.51 1.60 -1.16
N GLN A 271 -16.97 1.25 -2.33
CA GLN A 271 -17.28 1.94 -3.58
C GLN A 271 -18.75 1.82 -3.96
N ASN A 272 -19.35 0.62 -3.84
CA ASN A 272 -20.76 0.41 -4.13
C ASN A 272 -21.67 1.20 -3.18
N ALA A 273 -21.35 1.22 -1.89
CA ALA A 273 -22.11 1.96 -0.90
C ALA A 273 -22.02 3.47 -1.13
N LEU A 274 -20.85 3.97 -1.53
CA LEU A 274 -20.68 5.36 -1.97
C LEU A 274 -21.54 5.66 -3.20
N LEU A 275 -21.45 4.86 -4.27
CA LEU A 275 -22.24 5.05 -5.50
C LEU A 275 -23.74 5.00 -5.22
N ALA A 276 -24.19 4.19 -4.26
CA ALA A 276 -25.59 4.13 -3.84
C ALA A 276 -26.10 5.41 -3.15
N LEU A 277 -25.21 6.32 -2.73
CA LEU A 277 -25.59 7.65 -2.23
C LEU A 277 -25.88 8.65 -3.37
N LEU A 278 -25.47 8.36 -4.62
CA LEU A 278 -25.75 9.24 -5.74
C LEU A 278 -27.25 9.26 -6.07
N PRO A 279 -27.83 10.45 -6.36
CA PRO A 279 -29.17 10.54 -6.94
C PRO A 279 -29.28 9.75 -8.25
N LYS A 280 -30.47 9.23 -8.53
CA LYS A 280 -30.75 8.42 -9.74
C LYS A 280 -30.28 9.08 -11.05
N HIS A 281 -30.36 10.40 -11.17
CA HIS A 281 -29.95 11.12 -12.38
C HIS A 281 -28.42 11.21 -12.56
N LEU A 282 -27.63 10.90 -11.52
CA LEU A 282 -26.16 10.84 -11.55
C LEU A 282 -25.61 9.40 -11.52
N ALA A 283 -26.47 8.41 -11.27
CA ALA A 283 -26.16 6.99 -11.15
C ALA A 283 -26.58 6.21 -12.42
N PHE A 284 -25.93 6.49 -13.54
CA PHE A 284 -26.21 5.80 -14.81
C PHE A 284 -25.41 4.52 -14.96
N GLN A 285 -26.08 3.47 -15.42
CA GLN A 285 -25.47 2.20 -15.78
C GLN A 285 -24.61 2.34 -17.04
N GLY A 286 -23.45 1.69 -17.03
CA GLY A 286 -22.56 1.61 -18.18
C GLY A 286 -22.69 0.27 -18.89
N ASP A 287 -22.25 0.24 -20.15
CA ASP A 287 -22.32 -0.96 -20.99
C ASP A 287 -21.56 -2.16 -20.40
N ASP A 288 -20.48 -1.90 -19.64
CA ASP A 288 -19.64 -2.95 -19.07
C ASP A 288 -19.94 -3.29 -17.60
N GLU A 289 -20.96 -2.69 -16.99
CA GLU A 289 -21.25 -2.89 -15.56
C GLU A 289 -21.44 -4.38 -15.21
N GLU A 290 -22.17 -5.09 -16.07
CA GLU A 290 -22.45 -6.53 -15.95
C GLU A 290 -21.46 -7.43 -16.71
N THR A 291 -20.43 -6.85 -17.33
CA THR A 291 -19.44 -7.63 -18.06
C THR A 291 -18.69 -8.57 -17.11
N GLN A 292 -18.58 -9.82 -17.53
CA GLN A 292 -17.88 -10.89 -16.82
C GLN A 292 -16.54 -11.18 -17.52
N VAL A 293 -15.52 -11.54 -16.74
CA VAL A 293 -14.28 -12.10 -17.31
C VAL A 293 -14.55 -13.56 -17.68
N PRO A 294 -14.43 -13.96 -18.96
CA PRO A 294 -14.60 -15.36 -19.35
C PRO A 294 -13.61 -16.26 -18.58
N GLU A 295 -14.08 -17.41 -18.09
CA GLU A 295 -13.24 -18.39 -17.38
C GLU A 295 -12.15 -19.03 -18.27
N THR A 296 -12.35 -18.99 -19.60
CA THR A 296 -11.51 -19.67 -20.57
C THR A 296 -10.30 -18.83 -21.00
N ARG A 297 -9.12 -19.13 -20.42
CA ARG A 297 -7.72 -19.06 -20.93
C ARG A 297 -7.31 -18.03 -22.01
N SER A 298 -8.05 -16.97 -22.26
CA SER A 298 -7.59 -15.88 -23.11
C SER A 298 -6.57 -15.07 -22.32
N ASN A 299 -5.34 -15.01 -22.83
CA ASN A 299 -4.28 -14.16 -22.29
C ASN A 299 -4.54 -12.66 -22.57
N GLU A 300 -5.64 -12.32 -23.25
CA GLU A 300 -5.98 -10.96 -23.60
C GLU A 300 -6.88 -10.33 -22.51
N PRO A 301 -6.53 -9.13 -22.00
CA PRO A 301 -7.36 -8.45 -21.02
C PRO A 301 -8.69 -8.03 -21.65
N VAL A 302 -9.81 -8.30 -20.94
CA VAL A 302 -11.12 -7.72 -21.26
C VAL A 302 -11.00 -6.19 -21.28
N LEU A 303 -11.27 -5.59 -22.44
CA LEU A 303 -11.25 -4.14 -22.65
C LEU A 303 -12.58 -3.55 -22.17
N ALA A 304 -12.52 -2.56 -21.28
CA ALA A 304 -13.69 -1.77 -20.87
C ALA A 304 -13.89 -0.59 -21.83
N LYS A 305 -15.14 -0.33 -22.20
CA LYS A 305 -15.66 0.80 -22.97
C LYS A 305 -16.28 1.86 -22.07
N SER A 306 -17.26 1.49 -21.25
CA SER A 306 -18.03 2.36 -20.33
C SER A 306 -18.48 1.55 -19.11
N GLU A 307 -17.85 1.81 -17.97
CA GLU A 307 -18.05 1.04 -16.75
C GLU A 307 -19.31 1.44 -15.95
N GLY A 308 -19.89 2.62 -16.23
CA GLY A 308 -21.04 3.12 -15.50
C GLY A 308 -20.72 3.65 -14.11
N TRP A 309 -21.77 4.07 -13.39
CA TRP A 309 -21.68 4.68 -12.06
C TRP A 309 -22.79 4.25 -11.11
N SER A 310 -23.56 3.23 -11.43
CA SER A 310 -24.53 2.66 -10.50
C SER A 310 -23.85 1.72 -9.50
N THR A 311 -22.83 0.98 -9.93
CA THR A 311 -22.06 0.08 -9.07
C THR A 311 -20.66 -0.18 -9.65
N MET A 312 -19.80 -0.83 -8.87
CA MET A 312 -18.53 -1.33 -9.36
C MET A 312 -18.72 -2.49 -10.36
N PRO A 313 -18.11 -2.43 -11.56
CA PRO A 313 -18.26 -3.46 -12.58
C PRO A 313 -17.86 -4.87 -12.11
N THR A 314 -18.61 -5.88 -12.53
CA THR A 314 -18.42 -7.26 -12.06
C THR A 314 -17.04 -7.82 -12.41
N PHE A 315 -16.53 -7.56 -13.61
CA PHE A 315 -15.21 -8.06 -14.02
C PHE A 315 -14.06 -7.60 -13.10
N ARG A 316 -14.17 -6.42 -12.46
CA ARG A 316 -13.17 -5.93 -11.50
C ARG A 316 -13.15 -6.78 -10.24
N ASN A 317 -14.33 -7.12 -9.74
CA ASN A 317 -14.49 -7.94 -8.53
C ASN A 317 -13.96 -9.35 -8.74
N GLN A 318 -14.23 -9.95 -9.90
CA GLN A 318 -13.67 -11.26 -10.27
C GLN A 318 -12.14 -11.25 -10.28
N ARG A 319 -11.51 -10.23 -10.88
CA ARG A 319 -10.06 -10.09 -10.85
C ARG A 319 -9.51 -9.86 -9.44
N ARG A 320 -10.20 -9.07 -8.62
CA ARG A 320 -9.81 -8.83 -7.22
C ARG A 320 -9.85 -10.11 -6.39
N GLN A 321 -10.92 -10.89 -6.50
CA GLN A 321 -11.08 -12.18 -5.83
C GLN A 321 -9.94 -13.16 -6.17
N ASP A 322 -9.47 -13.13 -7.41
CA ASP A 322 -8.46 -14.06 -7.93
C ASP A 322 -7.02 -13.49 -7.93
N THR A 323 -6.80 -12.32 -7.29
CA THR A 323 -5.52 -11.59 -7.34
C THR A 323 -4.33 -12.47 -6.97
N LYS A 324 -4.45 -13.29 -5.91
CA LYS A 324 -3.34 -14.12 -5.41
C LYS A 324 -2.94 -15.19 -6.44
N ARG A 325 -3.90 -15.86 -7.06
CA ARG A 325 -3.63 -16.89 -8.08
C ARG A 325 -3.03 -16.26 -9.34
N LEU A 326 -3.64 -15.17 -9.83
CA LEU A 326 -3.16 -14.43 -11.00
C LEU A 326 -1.72 -13.95 -10.81
N ARG A 327 -1.41 -13.41 -9.63
CA ARG A 327 -0.05 -12.99 -9.30
C ARG A 327 0.92 -14.17 -9.19
N ARG A 328 0.51 -15.29 -8.58
CA ARG A 328 1.35 -16.50 -8.52
C ARG A 328 1.70 -17.03 -9.92
N LEU A 329 0.74 -17.06 -10.84
CA LEU A 329 0.98 -17.42 -12.24
C LEU A 329 2.02 -16.50 -12.90
N LEU A 330 1.93 -15.18 -12.69
CA LEU A 330 2.91 -14.21 -13.19
C LEU A 330 4.31 -14.38 -12.58
N LEU A 331 4.42 -14.99 -11.40
CA LEU A 331 5.68 -15.23 -10.72
C LEU A 331 6.29 -16.61 -11.02
N GLY A 332 5.60 -17.44 -11.80
CA GLY A 332 6.06 -18.77 -12.21
C GLY A 332 5.84 -19.86 -11.17
N TYR A 333 4.82 -19.71 -10.31
CA TYR A 333 4.36 -20.75 -9.37
C TYR A 333 3.56 -21.88 -10.00
#